data_AF-A0A0R1PR57-F1
#
_entry.id   AF-A0A0R1PR57-F1
#
_cell.length_a   1.000
_cell.length_b   1.000
_cell.length_c   1.000
_cell.angle_alpha   90.00
_cell.angle_beta   90.00
_cell.angle_gamma   90.00
#
_symmetry.space_group_name_H-M   'P 1'
#
loop_
_entity.id
_entity.type
_entity.pdbx_description
1 polymer ?
#
loop_
_entity_poly.entity_id
_entity_poly.type
_entity_poly.pdbx_seq_one_letter_code
_entity_poly.pdbx_strand_id
1 'polypeptide(L)'
;MKKIILLGATSNISKYLLPMLLKKSDNQITLFARRAEQRLTEYKENPQITLIDDDWNNLSDLREGIKDQDIVYMATGHILLIPIKMSLKL
;
A
#
# COMPACT_ATOMS: atom_id res chain seq x y z
N MET A 1 13.75 -5.03 12.50
CA MET A 1 13.38 -4.78 11.10
C MET A 1 11.93 -5.15 10.88
N LYS A 2 11.12 -4.25 10.33
CA LYS A 2 9.72 -4.50 9.99
C LYS A 2 9.45 -4.16 8.53
N LYS A 3 8.74 -5.04 7.83
CA LYS A 3 8.22 -4.82 6.47
C LYS A 3 6.82 -4.21 6.56
N ILE A 4 6.67 -2.99 6.08
CA ILE A 4 5.45 -2.20 6.21
C ILE A 4 4.97 -1.82 4.82
N ILE A 5 3.74 -2.16 4.48
CA ILE A 5 3.10 -1.68 3.25
C ILE A 5 2.09 -0.58 3.56
N LEU A 6 2.17 0.53 2.81
CA LEU A 6 1.18 1.61 2.81
C LEU A 6 0.28 1.46 1.57
N LEU A 7 -0.93 0.94 1.77
CA LEU A 7 -1.97 0.94 0.74
C LEU A 7 -2.57 2.34 0.63
N GLY A 8 -2.50 2.95 -0.55
CA GLY A 8 -2.87 4.36 -0.71
C GLY A 8 -1.73 5.29 -0.32
N ALA A 9 -0.51 4.95 -0.72
CA ALA A 9 0.70 5.71 -0.39
C ALA A 9 0.65 7.19 -0.83
N THR A 10 -0.17 7.55 -1.83
CA THR A 10 -0.33 8.95 -2.28
C THR A 10 -1.31 9.78 -1.45
N SER A 11 -1.96 9.19 -0.44
CA SER A 11 -2.95 9.90 0.40
C SER A 11 -2.29 10.98 1.26
N ASN A 12 -3.08 11.97 1.71
CA ASN A 12 -2.57 13.02 2.59
C ASN A 12 -2.04 12.45 3.91
N ILE A 13 -2.71 11.45 4.50
CA ILE A 13 -2.24 10.86 5.76
C ILE A 13 -0.94 10.07 5.58
N SER A 14 -0.79 9.38 4.44
CA SER A 14 0.46 8.67 4.09
C SER A 14 1.65 9.63 3.97
N LYS A 15 1.44 10.84 3.41
CA LYS A 15 2.49 11.88 3.33
C LYS A 15 2.99 12.33 4.71
N TYR A 16 2.13 12.35 5.73
CA TYR A 16 2.53 12.68 7.10
C TYR A 16 3.16 11.48 7.82
N LEU A 17 2.63 10.27 7.61
CA LEU A 17 3.10 9.06 8.27
C LEU A 17 4.48 8.62 7.76
N LEU A 18 4.73 8.69 6.46
CA LEU A 18 5.94 8.15 5.83
C LEU A 18 7.24 8.72 6.41
N PRO A 19 7.41 10.05 6.63
CA PRO A 19 8.58 10.60 7.31
C PRO A 19 8.80 10.05 8.73
N MET A 20 7.72 9.76 9.47
CA MET A 20 7.80 9.18 10.82
C MET A 20 8.28 7.72 10.77
N LEU A 21 7.85 6.97 9.76
CA LEU A 21 8.28 5.59 9.53
C LEU A 21 9.73 5.50 9.08
N LEU A 22 10.17 6.43 8.22
CA LEU A 22 11.56 6.50 7.71
C LEU A 22 12.57 6.89 8.79
N LYS A 23 12.18 7.68 9.80
CA LYS A 23 13.04 7.99 10.95
C LYS A 23 13.42 6.76 11.77
N LYS A 24 12.67 5.67 11.67
CA LYS A 24 13.00 4.38 12.29
C LYS A 24 13.84 3.58 11.29
N SER A 25 15.13 3.46 11.57
CA SER A 25 16.15 3.00 10.61
C SER A 25 16.06 1.53 10.19
N ASP A 26 15.28 0.71 10.88
CA ASP A 26 15.15 -0.72 10.60
C ASP A 26 13.92 -1.08 9.76
N ASN A 27 13.10 -0.10 9.39
CA ASN A 27 11.92 -0.33 8.57
C ASN A 27 12.26 -0.46 7.08
N GLN A 28 11.57 -1.40 6.43
CA GLN A 28 11.48 -1.53 4.98
C GLN A 28 10.04 -1.18 4.59
N ILE A 29 9.86 -0.19 3.72
CA ILE A 29 8.56 0.41 3.45
C ILE A 29 8.17 0.18 2.00
N THR A 30 7.05 -0.50 1.77
CA THR A 30 6.45 -0.65 0.45
C THR A 30 5.36 0.41 0.26
N LEU A 31 5.50 1.25 -0.76
CA LEU A 31 4.52 2.26 -1.14
C LEU A 31 3.66 1.73 -2.28
N PHE A 32 2.44 1.32 -1.97
CA PHE A 32 1.49 0.76 -2.91
C PHE A 32 0.50 1.83 -3.36
N ALA A 33 0.54 2.19 -4.65
CA ALA A 33 -0.39 3.14 -5.22
C ALA A 33 -0.49 2.99 -6.74
N ARG A 34 -1.65 3.37 -7.30
CA ARG A 34 -1.78 3.56 -8.74
C ARG A 34 -0.78 4.60 -9.20
N ARG A 35 0.08 4.21 -10.15
CA ARG A 35 1.11 5.09 -10.75
C ARG A 35 2.09 5.63 -9.70
N ALA A 36 2.46 4.83 -8.71
CA ALA A 36 3.46 5.14 -7.69
C ALA A 36 4.77 5.65 -8.32
N GLU A 37 5.36 4.97 -9.28
CA GLU A 37 6.63 5.37 -9.90
C GLU A 37 6.58 6.75 -10.58
N GLN A 38 5.40 7.18 -11.03
CA GLN A 38 5.23 8.51 -11.65
C GLN A 38 4.75 9.58 -10.65
N ARG A 39 4.18 9.19 -9.51
CA ARG A 39 3.58 10.11 -8.51
C ARG A 39 4.40 10.25 -7.24
N LEU A 40 5.35 9.35 -7.00
CA LEU A 40 6.17 9.23 -5.80
C LEU A 40 7.67 9.25 -6.18
N THR A 41 8.02 10.05 -7.18
CA THR A 41 9.36 10.11 -7.77
C THR A 41 10.46 10.46 -6.76
N GLU A 42 10.11 11.21 -5.72
CA GLU A 42 11.01 11.61 -4.63
C GLU A 42 11.56 10.44 -3.81
N TYR A 43 10.94 9.26 -3.93
CA TYR A 43 11.31 8.06 -3.18
C TYR A 43 12.04 7.00 -4.01
N LYS A 44 12.26 7.22 -5.31
CA LYS A 44 12.88 6.22 -6.21
C LYS A 44 14.25 5.74 -5.75
N GLU A 45 15.07 6.67 -5.26
CA GLU A 45 16.46 6.38 -4.86
C GLU A 45 16.58 6.08 -3.36
N ASN A 46 15.47 5.92 -2.64
CA ASN A 46 15.52 5.69 -1.20
C ASN A 46 15.68 4.19 -0.89
N PRO A 47 16.76 3.77 -0.21
CA PRO A 47 17.07 2.35 0.02
C PRO A 47 16.11 1.65 0.99
N GLN A 48 15.30 2.40 1.74
CA GLN A 48 14.27 1.84 2.63
C GLN A 48 12.91 1.71 1.94
N ILE A 49 12.79 2.14 0.67
CA ILE A 49 11.50 2.22 -0.03
C ILE A 49 11.47 1.29 -1.24
N THR A 50 10.36 0.58 -1.37
CA THR A 50 9.96 -0.11 -2.61
C THR A 50 8.67 0.51 -3.12
N LEU A 51 8.63 0.91 -4.39
CA LEU A 51 7.41 1.39 -5.04
C LEU A 51 6.71 0.23 -5.73
N ILE A 52 5.39 0.12 -5.59
CA ILE A 52 4.55 -0.83 -6.33
C ILE A 52 3.45 -0.04 -7.06
N ASP A 53 3.49 -0.12 -8.40
CA ASP A 53 2.51 0.42 -9.32
C ASP A 53 1.32 -0.55 -9.48
N ASP A 54 0.29 -0.44 -8.64
CA ASP A 54 -0.85 -1.35 -8.72
C ASP A 54 -2.21 -0.76 -8.31
N ASP A 55 -3.26 -1.50 -8.65
CA ASP A 55 -4.64 -1.26 -8.24
C ASP A 55 -5.11 -2.33 -7.25
N TRP A 56 -5.36 -1.94 -6.00
CA TRP A 56 -5.83 -2.88 -4.96
C TRP A 56 -7.21 -3.48 -5.25
N ASN A 57 -7.96 -2.95 -6.23
CA ASN A 57 -9.21 -3.58 -6.67
C ASN A 57 -8.94 -4.88 -7.47
N ASN A 58 -7.71 -5.10 -7.93
CA ASN A 58 -7.24 -6.40 -8.38
C ASN A 58 -6.75 -7.21 -7.17
N LEU A 59 -7.47 -8.27 -6.84
CA LEU A 59 -7.16 -9.13 -5.69
C LEU A 59 -5.81 -9.85 -5.82
N SER A 60 -5.35 -10.12 -7.04
CA SER A 60 -4.04 -10.74 -7.27
C SER A 60 -2.92 -9.77 -6.88
N ASP A 61 -3.00 -8.54 -7.37
CA ASP A 61 -2.02 -7.48 -7.12
C ASP A 61 -1.99 -7.13 -5.63
N LEU A 62 -3.17 -7.02 -5.00
CA LEU A 62 -3.27 -6.81 -3.56
C LEU A 62 -2.65 -7.96 -2.77
N ARG A 63 -2.95 -9.22 -3.14
CA ARG A 63 -2.42 -10.40 -2.44
C ARG A 63 -0.90 -10.47 -2.55
N GLU A 64 -0.34 -10.21 -3.72
CA GLU A 64 1.11 -10.23 -3.90
C GLU A 64 1.78 -9.06 -3.18
N GLY A 65 1.21 -7.85 -3.25
CA GLY A 65 1.77 -6.67 -2.58
C GLY A 65 1.82 -6.81 -1.05
N ILE A 66 0.81 -7.41 -0.43
CA ILE A 66 0.77 -7.59 1.05
C ILE A 66 1.52 -8.84 1.53
N LYS A 67 1.96 -9.71 0.60
CA LYS A 67 2.67 -10.94 0.95
C LYS A 67 3.97 -10.62 1.69
N ASP A 68 4.24 -11.40 2.73
CA ASP A 68 5.45 -11.27 3.57
C ASP A 68 5.63 -9.91 4.27
N GLN A 69 4.59 -9.07 4.32
CA GLN A 69 4.58 -7.82 5.08
C GLN A 69 4.21 -8.10 6.54
N ASP A 70 4.94 -7.48 7.47
CA ASP A 70 4.63 -7.56 8.91
C ASP A 70 3.41 -6.70 9.28
N ILE A 71 3.27 -5.55 8.60
CA ILE A 71 2.25 -4.54 8.88
C ILE A 71 1.65 -4.04 7.58
N VAL A 72 0.31 -4.07 7.49
CA VAL A 72 -0.45 -3.45 6.41
C VAL A 72 -1.17 -2.21 6.96
N TYR A 73 -0.80 -1.03 6.46
CA TYR A 73 -1.51 0.21 6.78
C TYR A 73 -2.35 0.64 5.59
N MET A 74 -3.63 0.85 5.84
CA MET A 74 -4.60 1.21 4.80
C MET A 74 -5.03 2.67 4.95
N ALA A 75 -4.63 3.49 3.98
CA ALA A 75 -4.94 4.91 3.91
C ALA A 75 -5.70 5.26 2.64
N THR A 76 -6.91 4.71 2.53
CA THR A 76 -7.81 4.98 1.40
C THR A 76 -9.23 5.22 1.89
N GLY A 77 -9.94 6.11 1.20
CA GLY A 77 -11.35 6.40 1.45
C GLY A 77 -12.31 5.69 0.51
N HIS A 78 -11.83 5.05 -0.56
CA HIS A 78 -12.67 4.42 -1.57
C HIS A 78 -12.37 2.92 -1.66
N ILE A 79 -13.24 2.12 -1.06
CA ILE A 79 -13.25 0.67 -1.17
C ILE A 79 -14.43 0.32 -2.08
N LEU A 80 -14.19 -0.40 -3.17
CA LEU A 80 -15.28 -1.00 -3.93
C LEU A 80 -15.81 -2.17 -3.10
N LEU A 81 -16.94 -1.98 -2.42
CA LEU A 81 -17.63 -3.10 -1.77
C LEU A 81 -18.20 -3.99 -2.87
N ILE A 82 -17.57 -5.14 -3.10
CA ILE A 82 -18.13 -6.16 -4.00
C ILE A 82 -19.34 -6.77 -3.26
N PRO A 83 -20.56 -6.64 -3.78
CA PRO A 83 -21.72 -7.26 -3.16
C PRO A 83 -21.54 -8.78 -3.18
N ILE A 84 -21.57 -9.41 -2.01
CA ILE A 84 -21.64 -10.86 -1.89
C ILE A 84 -22.99 -11.27 -2.50
N LYS A 85 -22.98 -11.90 -3.68
CA LYS A 85 -24.17 -12.56 -4.22
C LYS A 85 -24.53 -13.70 -3.26
N MET A 86 -25.42 -13.42 -2.32
CA MET A 86 -26.03 -14.45 -1.48
C MET A 86 -26.98 -15.22 -2.40
N SER A 87 -26.52 -16.36 -2.91
CA SER A 87 -27.37 -17.26 -3.68
C SER A 87 -28.31 -17.94 -2.69
N LEU A 88 -29.46 -17.33 -2.41
CA LEU A 88 -30.59 -18.04 -1.83
C LEU A 88 -31.03 -19.07 -2.86
N LYS A 89 -30.63 -20.31 -2.67
CA LYS A 89 -31.37 -21.44 -3.21
C LYS A 89 -32.70 -21.48 -2.45
N LEU A 90 -33.75 -20.97 -3.08
CA LEU A 90 -35.13 -21.27 -2.74
C LEU A 90 -35.48 -22.68 -3.26
#